data_AF-A0A2N6LV93-F1
#
_entry.id   AF-A0A2N6LV93-F1
#
_cell.length_a   1.000
_cell.length_b   1.000
_cell.length_c   1.000
_cell.angle_alpha   90.00
_cell.angle_beta   90.00
_cell.angle_gamma   90.00
#
_symmetry.space_group_name_H-M   'P 1'
#
loop_
_entity.id
_entity.type
_entity.pdbx_description
1 polymer ?
#
loop_
_entity_poly.entity_id
_entity_poly.type
_entity_poly.pdbx_seq_one_letter_code
_entity_poly.pdbx_strand_id
1 'polypeptide(L)'
;MSSRNQTNFTVAEAKKVLNKFNCVDIAPQIKPSEKSLIREALLLIAKLSDYQILGICADTEEEGILAMKTYSLALGYEPPSNLPKIDGSVYIKLNGKNGVCHIDTYFGHHRGVLVSCQSYDSEGINEMYGHLPLDLFV
;
A
#
# COMPACT_ATOMS: atom_id res chain seq x y z
N MET A 1 -32.29 -22.95 0.68
CA MET A 1 -30.94 -22.41 0.46
C MET A 1 -31.08 -21.18 -0.43
N SER A 2 -30.92 -19.97 0.09
CA SER A 2 -30.70 -18.75 -0.72
C SER A 2 -30.67 -17.51 0.17
N SER A 3 -29.49 -16.90 0.29
CA SER A 3 -29.26 -15.46 0.38
C SER A 3 -27.79 -15.18 0.74
N ARG A 4 -26.88 -15.32 -0.23
CA ARG A 4 -25.61 -14.58 -0.13
C ARG A 4 -25.94 -13.13 -0.48
N ASN A 5 -26.18 -12.31 0.54
CA ASN A 5 -26.09 -10.87 0.42
C ASN A 5 -24.63 -10.54 0.08
N GLN A 6 -24.30 -10.54 -1.22
CA GLN A 6 -23.13 -9.83 -1.71
C GLN A 6 -23.48 -8.35 -1.64
N THR A 7 -23.19 -7.72 -0.50
CA THR A 7 -22.93 -6.28 -0.48
C THR A 7 -21.79 -6.03 -1.46
N ASN A 8 -22.13 -5.59 -2.66
CA ASN A 8 -21.16 -5.21 -3.68
C ASN A 8 -20.37 -4.01 -3.14
N PHE A 9 -19.21 -4.26 -2.56
CA PHE A 9 -18.31 -3.20 -2.14
C PHE A 9 -17.84 -2.43 -3.38
N THR A 10 -18.33 -1.21 -3.52
CA THR A 10 -18.19 -0.43 -4.75
C THR A 10 -16.86 0.31 -4.82
N VAL A 11 -16.45 0.69 -6.04
CA VAL A 11 -15.28 1.55 -6.25
C VAL A 11 -15.40 2.87 -5.48
N ALA A 12 -16.60 3.47 -5.44
CA ALA A 12 -16.84 4.71 -4.71
C ALA A 12 -16.64 4.54 -3.20
N GLU A 13 -17.11 3.41 -2.62
CA GLU A 13 -16.90 3.10 -1.21
C GLU A 13 -15.43 2.80 -0.90
N ALA A 14 -14.74 2.07 -1.77
CA ALA A 14 -13.32 1.82 -1.64
C ALA A 14 -12.51 3.12 -1.66
N LYS A 15 -12.77 4.01 -2.63
CA LYS A 15 -12.15 5.35 -2.66
C LYS A 15 -12.48 6.14 -1.38
N LYS A 16 -13.71 6.10 -0.90
CA LYS A 16 -14.10 6.77 0.36
C LYS A 16 -13.33 6.23 1.57
N VAL A 17 -13.04 4.94 1.63
CA VAL A 17 -12.21 4.33 2.68
C VAL A 17 -10.77 4.81 2.57
N LEU A 18 -10.17 4.73 1.38
CA LEU A 18 -8.76 5.07 1.18
C LEU A 18 -8.48 6.57 1.29
N ASN A 19 -9.41 7.43 0.86
CA ASN A 19 -9.25 8.88 0.91
C ASN A 19 -9.15 9.43 2.34
N LYS A 20 -9.55 8.66 3.37
CA LYS A 20 -9.33 9.03 4.77
C LYS A 20 -7.85 9.11 5.14
N PHE A 21 -6.98 8.47 4.36
CA PHE A 21 -5.54 8.44 4.58
C PHE A 21 -4.81 9.50 3.76
N ASN A 22 -5.47 10.19 2.83
CA ASN A 22 -4.82 11.19 2.00
C ASN A 22 -4.30 12.35 2.85
N CYS A 23 -3.08 12.81 2.53
CA CYS A 23 -2.38 13.87 3.24
C CYS A 23 -2.12 13.58 4.73
N VAL A 24 -2.18 12.31 5.13
CA VAL A 24 -1.77 11.90 6.47
C VAL A 24 -0.28 11.60 6.45
N ASP A 25 0.49 12.34 7.27
CA ASP A 25 1.94 12.20 7.32
C ASP A 25 2.37 10.88 7.97
N ILE A 26 1.71 10.50 9.06
CA ILE A 26 1.98 9.29 9.84
C ILE A 26 0.72 8.45 9.85
N ALA A 27 0.80 7.26 9.24
CA ALA A 27 -0.33 6.34 9.17
C ALA A 27 -0.90 6.08 10.57
N PRO A 28 -2.23 6.20 10.76
CA PRO A 28 -2.84 6.01 12.06
C PRO A 28 -2.77 4.54 12.47
N GLN A 29 -2.76 4.30 13.78
CA GLN A 29 -2.94 2.96 14.32
C GLN A 29 -4.39 2.51 14.07
N ILE A 30 -4.55 1.42 13.31
CA ILE A 30 -5.85 0.90 12.89
C ILE A 30 -6.17 -0.37 13.66
N LYS A 31 -7.42 -0.51 14.13
CA LYS A 31 -7.86 -1.72 14.83
C LYS A 31 -7.85 -2.91 13.86
N PRO A 32 -7.56 -4.13 14.32
CA PRO A 32 -7.58 -5.32 13.47
C PRO A 32 -8.89 -5.50 12.68
N SER A 33 -10.03 -5.15 13.29
CA SER A 33 -11.35 -5.20 12.64
C SER A 33 -11.51 -4.25 11.45
N GLU A 34 -10.78 -3.13 11.43
CA GLU A 34 -10.83 -2.10 10.39
C GLU A 34 -9.84 -2.39 9.25
N LYS A 35 -8.75 -3.11 9.53
CA LYS A 35 -7.76 -3.50 8.51
C LYS A 35 -8.38 -4.28 7.35
N SER A 36 -9.32 -5.17 7.63
CA SER A 36 -9.97 -5.97 6.57
C SER A 36 -10.68 -5.12 5.53
N LEU A 37 -11.39 -4.06 5.96
CA LEU A 37 -12.07 -3.14 5.04
C LEU A 37 -11.06 -2.32 4.19
N ILE A 38 -9.97 -1.88 4.80
CA ILE A 38 -8.93 -1.12 4.10
C ILE A 38 -8.21 -2.01 3.08
N ARG A 39 -7.90 -3.27 3.45
CA ARG A 39 -7.32 -4.26 2.54
C ARG A 39 -8.24 -4.50 1.34
N GLU A 40 -9.53 -4.73 1.58
CA GLU A 40 -10.49 -4.94 0.51
C GLU A 40 -10.58 -3.72 -0.42
N ALA A 41 -10.56 -2.50 0.14
CA ALA A 41 -10.58 -1.26 -0.62
C ALA A 41 -9.35 -1.11 -1.49
N LEU A 42 -8.17 -1.32 -0.91
CA LEU A 42 -6.91 -1.22 -1.63
C LEU A 42 -6.81 -2.25 -2.76
N LEU A 43 -7.16 -3.51 -2.49
CA LEU A 43 -7.10 -4.58 -3.48
C LEU A 43 -8.12 -4.35 -4.62
N LEU A 44 -9.30 -3.83 -4.31
CA LEU A 44 -10.28 -3.48 -5.35
C LEU A 44 -9.74 -2.39 -6.27
N ILE A 45 -9.20 -1.31 -5.71
CA ILE A 45 -8.67 -0.19 -6.48
C ILE A 45 -7.42 -0.58 -7.26
N ALA A 46 -6.52 -1.35 -6.65
CA ALA A 46 -5.32 -1.86 -7.32
C ALA A 46 -5.66 -2.70 -8.55
N LYS A 47 -6.67 -3.59 -8.47
CA LYS A 47 -7.14 -4.40 -9.60
C LYS A 47 -7.70 -3.58 -10.77
N LEU A 48 -8.09 -2.32 -10.51
CA LEU A 48 -8.59 -1.38 -11.51
C LEU A 48 -7.50 -0.45 -12.05
N SER A 49 -6.23 -0.71 -11.70
CA SER A 49 -5.05 -0.06 -12.25
C SER A 49 -4.12 -1.08 -12.89
N ASP A 50 -3.30 -0.63 -13.83
CA ASP A 50 -2.39 -1.52 -14.56
C ASP A 50 -1.18 -1.92 -13.70
N TYR A 51 -0.73 -1.04 -12.82
CA TYR A 51 0.33 -1.32 -11.86
C TYR A 51 0.29 -0.37 -10.66
N GLN A 52 1.03 -0.74 -9.61
CA GLN A 52 1.23 0.12 -8.44
C GLN A 52 2.71 0.43 -8.22
N ILE A 53 2.98 1.61 -7.68
CA ILE A 53 4.28 1.99 -7.13
C ILE A 53 4.10 2.21 -5.63
N LEU A 54 4.93 1.55 -4.83
CA LEU A 54 4.93 1.67 -3.38
C LEU A 54 6.03 2.64 -2.96
N GLY A 55 5.72 3.52 -2.01
CA GLY A 55 6.67 4.31 -1.24
C GLY A 55 6.45 4.04 0.24
N ILE A 56 7.45 3.56 0.95
CA ILE A 56 7.32 3.06 2.31
C ILE A 56 8.29 3.82 3.20
N CYS A 57 7.78 4.49 4.23
CA CYS A 57 8.58 5.19 5.22
C CYS A 57 8.44 4.46 6.56
N ALA A 58 9.53 3.99 7.15
CA ALA A 58 9.53 3.21 8.39
C ALA A 58 10.64 3.64 9.35
N ASP A 59 10.46 3.35 10.65
CA ASP A 59 11.46 3.69 11.67
C ASP A 59 12.67 2.77 11.64
N THR A 60 12.50 1.53 11.16
CA THR A 60 13.58 0.56 10.96
C THR A 60 13.50 -0.11 9.59
N GLU A 61 14.64 -0.64 9.15
CA GLU A 61 14.69 -1.49 7.96
C GLU A 61 13.77 -2.70 8.08
N GLU A 62 13.75 -3.38 9.24
CA GLU A 62 12.97 -4.59 9.42
C GLU A 62 11.47 -4.33 9.23
N GLU A 63 10.96 -3.21 9.77
CA GLU A 63 9.58 -2.77 9.58
C GLU A 63 9.29 -2.43 8.11
N GLY A 64 10.19 -1.68 7.47
CA GLY A 64 10.07 -1.31 6.07
C GLY A 64 10.04 -2.53 5.15
N ILE A 65 10.95 -3.49 5.35
CA ILE A 65 11.04 -4.72 4.56
C ILE A 65 9.81 -5.60 4.79
N LEU A 66 9.32 -5.70 6.03
CA LEU A 66 8.10 -6.46 6.33
C LEU A 66 6.89 -5.86 5.62
N ALA A 67 6.74 -4.53 5.68
CA ALA A 67 5.69 -3.82 4.94
C ALA A 67 5.83 -4.04 3.43
N MET A 68 7.03 -3.88 2.87
CA MET A 68 7.29 -4.10 1.45
C MET A 68 6.85 -5.50 1.01
N LYS A 69 7.29 -6.54 1.74
CA LYS A 69 6.96 -7.94 1.41
C LYS A 69 5.46 -8.22 1.48
N THR A 70 4.82 -7.80 2.57
CA THR A 70 3.39 -8.11 2.78
C THR A 70 2.49 -7.34 1.81
N TYR A 71 2.78 -6.07 1.54
CA TYR A 71 2.07 -5.28 0.53
C TYR A 71 2.30 -5.81 -0.88
N SER A 72 3.55 -6.09 -1.27
CA SER A 72 3.83 -6.55 -2.63
C SER A 72 3.13 -7.88 -2.92
N LEU A 73 3.21 -8.84 -1.98
CA LEU A 73 2.54 -10.14 -2.12
C LEU A 73 1.03 -10.01 -2.22
N ALA A 74 0.41 -9.15 -1.40
CA ALA A 74 -1.03 -8.90 -1.47
C ALA A 74 -1.46 -8.30 -2.82
N LEU A 75 -0.60 -7.47 -3.43
CA LEU A 75 -0.82 -6.86 -4.74
C LEU A 75 -0.40 -7.77 -5.92
N GLY A 76 0.13 -8.97 -5.64
CA GLY A 76 0.53 -9.94 -6.67
C GLY A 76 1.93 -9.72 -7.24
N TYR A 77 2.79 -9.00 -6.53
CA TYR A 77 4.20 -8.77 -6.90
C TYR A 77 5.14 -9.62 -6.04
N GLU A 78 6.12 -10.23 -6.71
CA GLU A 78 7.24 -10.88 -6.03
C GLU A 78 8.17 -9.82 -5.39
N PRO A 79 8.36 -9.83 -4.05
CA PRO A 79 9.27 -8.90 -3.41
C PRO A 79 10.73 -9.26 -3.71
N PRO A 80 11.63 -8.27 -3.85
CA PRO A 80 13.05 -8.54 -3.87
C PRO A 80 13.52 -9.10 -2.52
N SER A 81 14.48 -10.02 -2.57
CA SER A 81 15.02 -10.69 -1.38
C SER A 81 16.30 -10.08 -0.83
N ASN A 82 17.00 -9.26 -1.63
CA ASN A 82 18.39 -8.84 -1.36
C ASN A 82 18.56 -7.31 -1.27
N LEU A 83 17.78 -6.65 -0.43
CA LEU A 83 18.00 -5.24 -0.12
C LEU A 83 19.18 -5.07 0.85
N PRO A 84 20.00 -4.02 0.71
CA PRO A 84 21.10 -3.75 1.63
C PRO A 84 20.58 -3.40 3.03
N LYS A 85 21.40 -3.72 4.03
CA LYS A 85 21.12 -3.37 5.42
C LYS A 85 21.34 -1.86 5.64
N ILE A 86 20.41 -1.18 6.30
CA ILE A 86 20.48 0.23 6.69
C ILE A 86 20.05 0.38 8.15
N ASP A 87 20.90 1.00 8.96
CA ASP A 87 20.55 1.34 10.34
C ASP A 87 19.67 2.60 10.39
N GLY A 88 18.64 2.58 11.24
CA GLY A 88 17.71 3.68 11.45
C GLY A 88 16.53 3.70 10.46
N SER A 89 15.93 4.87 10.30
CA SER A 89 14.74 5.05 9.47
C SER A 89 15.04 4.89 7.98
N VAL A 90 14.12 4.26 7.26
CA VAL A 90 14.30 3.90 5.85
C VAL A 90 13.14 4.39 4.98
N TYR A 91 13.47 4.61 3.71
CA TYR A 91 12.52 4.79 2.63
C TYR A 91 12.73 3.66 1.62
N ILE A 92 11.67 2.89 1.33
CA ILE A 92 11.69 1.84 0.31
C ILE A 92 10.76 2.24 -0.82
N LYS A 93 11.25 2.16 -2.06
CA LYS A 93 10.45 2.36 -3.27
C LYS A 93 10.43 1.07 -4.08
N LEU A 94 9.24 0.51 -4.32
CA LEU A 94 9.03 -0.63 -5.20
C LEU A 94 8.15 -0.22 -6.37
N ASN A 95 8.64 -0.40 -7.59
CA ASN A 95 7.89 -0.11 -8.81
C ASN A 95 7.34 -1.40 -9.43
N GLY A 96 6.04 -1.65 -9.27
CA GLY A 96 5.36 -2.84 -9.79
C GLY A 96 5.33 -2.92 -11.32
N LYS A 97 5.62 -1.83 -12.05
CA LYS A 97 5.68 -1.84 -13.52
C LYS A 97 6.90 -2.58 -14.06
N ASN A 98 8.05 -2.41 -13.40
CA ASN A 98 9.35 -2.87 -13.91
C ASN A 98 10.15 -3.67 -12.87
N GLY A 99 9.60 -3.89 -11.67
CA GLY A 99 10.24 -4.63 -10.58
C GLY A 99 11.39 -3.89 -9.90
N VAL A 100 11.70 -2.65 -10.30
CA VAL A 100 12.80 -1.89 -9.70
C VAL A 100 12.47 -1.57 -8.25
N CYS A 101 13.41 -1.89 -7.36
CA CYS A 101 13.29 -1.64 -5.93
C CYS A 101 14.55 -0.99 -5.37
N HIS A 102 14.38 0.01 -4.51
CA HIS A 102 15.46 0.70 -3.81
C HIS A 102 15.10 0.90 -2.34
N ILE A 103 16.12 0.91 -1.49
CA ILE A 103 16.04 1.28 -0.08
C ILE A 103 17.11 2.34 0.18
N ASP A 104 16.74 3.38 0.92
CA ASP A 104 17.62 4.49 1.29
C ASP A 104 17.38 4.90 2.75
N THR A 105 18.37 5.53 3.38
CA THR A 105 18.18 6.19 4.68
C THR A 105 17.18 7.32 4.55
N TYR A 106 16.25 7.41 5.50
CA TYR A 106 15.16 8.38 5.48
C TYR A 106 15.19 9.33 6.66
N PHE A 107 15.34 10.62 6.37
CA PHE A 107 15.38 11.69 7.36
C PHE A 107 14.05 12.44 7.50
N GLY A 108 13.04 12.07 6.71
CA GLY A 108 11.72 12.69 6.77
C GLY A 108 10.87 12.16 7.93
N HIS A 109 9.74 12.84 8.16
CA HIS A 109 8.85 12.55 9.29
C HIS A 109 7.67 11.64 8.93
N HIS A 110 7.48 11.31 7.65
CA HIS A 110 6.37 10.46 7.24
C HIS A 110 6.54 9.01 7.70
N ARG A 111 5.45 8.30 7.97
CA ARG A 111 5.46 6.87 8.32
C ARG A 111 4.27 6.16 7.70
N GLY A 112 4.51 4.98 7.13
CA GLY A 112 3.50 4.19 6.43
C GLY A 112 3.79 4.02 4.95
N VAL A 113 2.78 3.55 4.22
CA VAL A 113 2.87 3.17 2.81
C VAL A 113 2.01 4.08 1.94
N LEU A 114 2.64 4.75 0.98
CA LEU A 114 1.97 5.34 -0.17
C LEU A 114 1.83 4.28 -1.26
N VAL A 115 0.61 4.16 -1.80
CA VAL A 115 0.31 3.29 -2.94
C VAL A 115 -0.16 4.17 -4.08
N SER A 116 0.69 4.31 -5.09
CA SER A 116 0.37 5.03 -6.32
C SER A 116 -0.12 4.03 -7.36
N CYS A 117 -1.43 4.05 -7.64
CA CYS A 117 -2.08 3.24 -8.65
C CYS A 117 -2.05 3.99 -10.00
N GLN A 118 -1.63 3.29 -11.05
CA GLN A 118 -1.35 3.87 -12.37
C GLN A 118 -2.04 3.07 -13.47
N SER A 119 -2.62 3.77 -14.43
CA SER A 119 -3.26 3.21 -15.61
C SER A 119 -2.77 3.89 -16.88
N TYR A 120 -2.56 3.12 -17.94
CA TYR A 120 -2.24 3.64 -19.28
C TYR A 120 -3.43 4.36 -19.90
N ASP A 121 -4.64 3.90 -19.59
CA ASP A 121 -5.89 4.53 -20.01
C ASP A 121 -6.22 5.73 -19.11
N SER A 122 -6.65 6.84 -19.73
CA SER A 122 -7.17 8.02 -19.05
C SER A 122 -8.42 7.77 -18.21
N GLU A 123 -9.20 6.74 -18.52
CA GLU A 123 -10.37 6.34 -17.72
C GLU A 123 -10.02 5.38 -16.58
N GLY A 124 -8.79 4.87 -16.55
CA GLY A 124 -8.28 4.00 -15.50
C GLY A 124 -7.89 4.73 -14.22
N ILE A 125 -7.58 3.98 -13.16
CA ILE A 125 -7.17 4.57 -11.88
C ILE A 125 -5.74 5.14 -11.99
N ASN A 126 -5.64 6.47 -11.85
CA ASN A 126 -4.39 7.22 -11.76
C ASN A 126 -4.37 8.07 -10.48
N GLU A 127 -4.37 7.41 -9.32
CA GLU A 127 -4.51 8.03 -7.99
C GLU A 127 -3.44 7.50 -7.02
N MET A 128 -3.20 8.25 -5.95
CA MET A 128 -2.27 7.87 -4.89
C MET A 128 -2.99 7.90 -3.54
N TYR A 129 -2.80 6.85 -2.75
CA TYR A 129 -3.44 6.67 -1.46
C TYR A 129 -2.41 6.50 -0.35
N GLY A 130 -2.67 7.11 0.80
CA GLY A 130 -1.87 6.94 2.01
C GLY A 130 -1.35 8.26 2.62
N HIS A 131 -0.59 8.17 3.70
CA HIS A 131 0.10 6.96 4.17
C HIS A 131 -0.82 5.92 4.85
N LEU A 132 -0.78 4.68 4.34
CA LEU A 132 -1.47 3.51 4.91
C LEU A 132 -0.59 2.82 5.97
N PRO A 133 -1.15 2.04 6.92
CA PRO A 133 -0.39 1.40 7.99
C PRO A 133 0.68 0.41 7.49
N LEU A 134 1.90 0.46 8.02
CA LEU A 134 2.98 -0.48 7.66
C LEU A 134 2.58 -1.96 7.82
N ASP A 135 1.72 -2.24 8.78
CA ASP A 135 1.28 -3.57 9.18
C ASP A 135 -0.13 -3.93 8.63
N LEU A 136 -0.59 -3.26 7.57
CA LEU A 136 -1.93 -3.48 7.02
C LEU A 136 -2.16 -4.94 6.57
N PHE A 137 -1.12 -5.60 6.06
CA PHE A 137 -1.15 -6.97 5.53
C PHE A 137 -0.38 -7.99 6.40
N VAL A 138 -0.07 -7.64 7.65
CA VAL A 138 0.52 -8.55 8.64
C VAL A 138 -0.57 -9.34 9.38
#